data_AF-A0A7J5MV14-F1
#
_entry.id   AF-A0A7J5MV14-F1
#
_cell.length_a   1.000
_cell.length_b   1.000
_cell.length_c   1.000
_cell.angle_alpha   90.00
_cell.angle_beta   90.00
_cell.angle_gamma   90.00
#
_symmetry.space_group_name_H-M   'P 1'
#
loop_
_entity.id
_entity.type
_entity.pdbx_description
1 polymer ?
#
loop_
_entity_poly.entity_id
_entity_poly.type
_entity_poly.pdbx_seq_one_letter_code
_entity_poly.pdbx_strand_id
1 'polypeptide(L)'
;MRRHQLGLPAGSHMGDGADWADTARRLGYWVDDTPRVGDVICFARGQYGSDPSYGHVGIVENVGADGLVTTSECGSSFNGKPFSRTFTAEQAAQLQFIHY
;
A
#
# COMPACT_ATOMS: atom_id res chain seq x y z
N MET A 1 5.13 8.60 13.45
CA MET A 1 5.39 7.18 13.12
C MET A 1 4.23 6.32 13.63
N ARG A 2 3.15 6.21 12.85
CA ARG A 2 1.85 5.60 13.25
C ARG A 2 1.86 4.06 13.29
N ARG A 3 2.89 3.43 12.71
CA ARG A 3 3.08 1.96 12.66
C ARG A 3 3.56 1.30 13.96
N HIS A 4 4.08 2.06 14.93
CA HIS A 4 4.56 1.48 16.19
C HIS A 4 3.46 1.29 17.25
N GLN A 5 2.26 1.83 17.01
CA GLN A 5 1.12 1.75 17.94
C GLN A 5 0.16 0.59 17.64
N LEU A 6 0.33 -0.10 16.50
CA LEU A 6 -0.59 -1.15 16.07
C LEU A 6 -0.17 -2.58 16.49
N GLY A 7 0.93 -2.75 17.23
CA GLY A 7 1.29 -4.04 17.86
C GLY A 7 1.53 -5.22 16.89
N LEU A 8 1.51 -4.98 15.59
CA LEU A 8 1.61 -6.00 14.56
C LEU A 8 3.02 -6.01 13.97
N PRO A 9 3.66 -7.18 13.84
CA PRO A 9 5.01 -7.27 13.35
C PRO A 9 5.04 -6.90 11.87
N ALA A 10 5.28 -5.61 11.57
CA ALA A 10 5.76 -5.19 10.27
C ALA A 10 7.26 -5.52 10.16
N GLY A 11 7.60 -6.77 10.49
CA GLY A 11 8.95 -7.24 10.79
C GLY A 11 9.37 -8.31 9.79
N SER A 12 10.39 -8.00 9.01
CA SER A 12 11.36 -8.92 8.36
C SER A 12 10.84 -10.06 7.47
N HIS A 13 9.52 -10.31 7.38
CA HIS A 13 8.93 -11.49 6.72
C HIS A 13 7.88 -11.12 5.66
N MET A 14 7.61 -9.83 5.43
CA MET A 14 6.60 -9.37 4.46
C MET A 14 7.07 -9.48 2.99
N GLY A 15 8.37 -9.69 2.75
CA GLY A 15 8.95 -9.68 1.41
C GLY A 15 9.02 -8.28 0.81
N ASP A 16 9.12 -8.24 -0.52
CA ASP A 16 9.14 -6.99 -1.29
C ASP A 16 7.74 -6.36 -1.34
N GLY A 17 7.63 -5.08 -1.74
CA GLY A 17 6.36 -4.37 -1.74
C GLY A 17 5.24 -5.06 -2.54
N ALA A 18 5.59 -5.74 -3.64
CA ALA A 18 4.65 -6.55 -4.41
C ALA A 18 4.14 -7.80 -3.68
N ASP A 19 4.89 -8.33 -2.72
CA ASP A 19 4.57 -9.58 -2.02
C ASP A 19 3.79 -9.34 -0.71
N TRP A 20 3.63 -8.07 -0.31
CA TRP A 20 2.96 -7.70 0.94
C TRP A 20 1.51 -8.13 0.98
N ALA A 21 0.75 -7.95 -0.10
CA ALA A 21 -0.65 -8.35 -0.15
C ALA A 21 -0.81 -9.87 0.08
N ASP A 22 -0.01 -10.69 -0.59
CA ASP A 22 -0.08 -12.15 -0.47
C ASP A 22 0.48 -12.65 0.86
N THR A 23 1.47 -11.98 1.42
CA THR A 23 2.00 -12.29 2.74
C THR A 23 0.98 -11.91 3.82
N ALA A 24 0.35 -10.75 3.73
CA ALA A 24 -0.69 -10.31 4.64
C ALA A 24 -1.88 -11.29 4.64
N ARG A 25 -2.33 -11.75 3.46
CA ARG A 25 -3.33 -12.84 3.38
C ARG A 25 -2.92 -14.09 4.12
N ARG A 26 -1.67 -14.55 3.91
CA ARG A 26 -1.13 -15.75 4.58
C ARG A 26 -1.03 -15.59 6.10
N LEU A 27 -0.77 -14.37 6.56
CA LEU A 27 -0.75 -14.01 7.98
C LEU A 27 -2.14 -13.78 8.58
N GLY A 28 -3.22 -13.89 7.77
CA GLY A 28 -4.60 -13.75 8.22
C GLY A 28 -5.13 -12.32 8.23
N TYR A 29 -4.42 -11.37 7.65
CA TYR A 29 -4.96 -10.02 7.43
C TYR A 29 -6.05 -10.05 6.37
N TRP A 30 -7.01 -9.14 6.52
CA TRP A 30 -7.98 -8.90 5.48
C TRP A 30 -7.32 -8.10 4.36
N VAL A 31 -7.38 -8.63 3.14
CA VAL A 31 -6.86 -7.97 1.93
C VAL A 31 -7.90 -8.03 0.83
N ASP A 32 -8.34 -6.87 0.36
CA ASP A 32 -9.28 -6.72 -0.76
C ASP A 32 -8.87 -5.56 -1.69
N ASP A 33 -9.74 -5.20 -2.63
CA ASP A 33 -9.58 -4.12 -3.61
C ASP A 33 -10.35 -2.83 -3.22
N THR A 34 -10.86 -2.76 -1.99
CA THR A 34 -11.66 -1.63 -1.49
C THR A 34 -10.81 -0.74 -0.59
N PRO A 35 -10.45 0.48 -1.03
CA PRO A 35 -9.58 1.36 -0.25
C PRO A 35 -10.29 1.93 0.99
N ARG A 36 -9.57 2.00 2.11
CA ARG A 36 -9.97 2.68 3.34
C ARG A 36 -8.82 3.53 3.88
N VAL A 37 -9.16 4.61 4.57
CA VAL A 37 -8.15 5.49 5.17
C VAL A 37 -7.37 4.73 6.24
N GLY A 38 -6.05 4.73 6.13
CA GLY A 38 -5.12 4.01 7.01
C GLY A 38 -4.65 2.66 6.47
N ASP A 39 -5.22 2.16 5.37
CA ASP A 39 -4.80 0.90 4.75
C ASP A 39 -3.41 0.99 4.15
N VAL A 40 -2.75 -0.16 4.02
CA VAL A 40 -1.56 -0.28 3.17
C VAL A 40 -2.00 -0.61 1.75
N ILE A 41 -1.68 0.28 0.82
CA ILE A 41 -1.83 0.02 -0.62
C ILE A 41 -0.60 -0.71 -1.14
N CYS A 42 -0.80 -1.79 -1.89
CA CYS A 42 0.25 -2.63 -2.47
C CYS A 42 0.24 -2.51 -3.99
N PHE A 43 1.41 -2.26 -4.57
CA PHE A 43 1.65 -2.16 -6.01
C PHE A 43 2.45 -3.37 -6.47
N ALA A 44 1.94 -4.07 -7.47
CA ALA A 44 2.69 -5.12 -8.15
C ALA A 44 3.93 -4.54 -8.87
N ARG A 45 4.89 -5.40 -9.17
CA ARG A 45 6.14 -5.04 -9.89
C ARG A 45 5.83 -4.26 -11.18
N GLY A 46 6.33 -3.03 -11.29
CA GLY A 46 6.10 -2.17 -12.46
C GLY A 46 4.73 -1.47 -12.54
N GLN A 47 3.80 -1.78 -11.64
CA GLN A 47 2.44 -1.23 -11.65
C GLN A 47 2.46 0.26 -11.30
N TYR A 48 1.83 1.09 -12.14
CA TYR A 48 1.78 2.55 -12.01
C TYR A 48 3.15 3.19 -11.74
N GLY A 49 4.21 2.68 -12.38
CA GLY A 49 5.57 3.22 -12.23
C GLY A 49 6.29 2.82 -10.94
N SER A 50 5.78 1.81 -10.23
CA SER A 50 6.53 1.15 -9.14
C SER A 50 7.75 0.40 -9.67
N ASP A 51 8.65 0.02 -8.77
CA ASP A 51 9.89 -0.66 -9.14
C ASP A 51 9.58 -2.02 -9.82
N PRO A 52 10.22 -2.34 -10.96
CA PRO A 52 9.96 -3.59 -11.69
C PRO A 52 10.49 -4.85 -10.98
N SER A 53 11.37 -4.70 -9.99
CA SER A 53 11.91 -5.81 -9.20
C SER A 53 11.18 -5.96 -7.87
N TYR A 54 10.90 -4.85 -7.19
CA TYR A 54 10.38 -4.86 -5.82
C TYR A 54 8.88 -4.52 -5.69
N GLY A 55 8.27 -3.91 -6.71
CA GLY A 55 6.96 -3.28 -6.57
C GLY A 55 7.01 -2.08 -5.62
N HIS A 56 5.89 -1.77 -4.96
CA HIS A 56 5.84 -0.67 -4.00
C HIS A 56 4.72 -0.85 -2.96
N VAL A 57 4.82 -0.15 -1.83
CA VAL A 57 3.75 -0.03 -0.85
C VAL A 57 3.62 1.41 -0.36
N GLY A 58 2.40 1.84 -0.11
CA GLY A 58 2.07 3.15 0.44
C GLY A 58 1.02 3.05 1.54
N ILE A 59 0.64 4.19 2.11
CA ILE A 59 -0.48 4.31 3.03
C ILE A 59 -1.59 5.11 2.34
N VAL A 60 -2.83 4.66 2.49
CA VAL A 60 -4.00 5.43 2.06
C VAL A 60 -4.27 6.54 3.07
N GLU A 61 -4.10 7.79 2.67
CA GLU A 61 -4.34 8.97 3.52
C GLU A 61 -5.78 9.49 3.40
N ASN A 62 -6.39 9.32 2.22
CA ASN A 62 -7.76 9.77 1.97
C ASN A 62 -8.46 8.88 0.94
N VAL A 63 -9.76 8.67 1.13
CA VAL A 63 -10.68 8.10 0.13
C VAL A 63 -11.82 9.11 -0.04
N GLY A 64 -11.84 9.80 -1.18
CA GLY A 64 -12.84 10.79 -1.51
C GLY A 64 -14.22 10.17 -1.74
N ALA A 65 -15.28 10.99 -1.63
CA ALA A 65 -16.65 10.54 -1.93
C ALA A 65 -16.85 10.19 -3.42
N ASP A 66 -15.98 10.70 -4.28
CA ASP A 66 -15.86 10.38 -5.70
C ASP A 66 -15.03 9.11 -5.97
N GLY A 67 -14.54 8.45 -4.91
CA GLY A 67 -13.70 7.25 -5.00
C GLY A 67 -12.24 7.54 -5.31
N LEU A 68 -11.80 8.80 -5.34
CA LEU A 68 -10.38 9.13 -5.49
C LEU A 68 -9.60 8.72 -4.24
N VAL A 69 -8.50 8.01 -4.44
CA VAL A 69 -7.64 7.54 -3.36
C VAL A 69 -6.36 8.35 -3.36
N THR A 70 -6.07 9.04 -2.26
CA THR A 70 -4.80 9.74 -2.07
C THR A 70 -3.89 8.93 -1.15
N THR A 71 -2.65 8.75 -1.57
CA THR A 71 -1.64 7.95 -0.86
C THR A 71 -0.53 8.83 -0.30
N SER A 72 0.13 8.35 0.75
CA SER A 72 1.48 8.75 1.14
C SER A 72 2.43 7.58 0.95
N GLU A 73 3.51 7.83 0.23
CA GLU A 73 4.45 6.81 -0.23
C GLU A 73 5.86 7.22 0.14
N CYS A 74 6.63 6.29 0.70
CA CYS A 74 8.02 6.50 1.08
C CYS A 74 8.84 5.37 0.47
N GLY A 75 9.66 5.69 -0.54
CA GLY A 75 10.49 4.73 -1.25
C GLY A 75 11.99 5.04 -1.13
N SER A 76 12.81 4.00 -1.24
CA SER A 76 14.26 4.11 -1.42
C SER A 76 14.62 4.95 -2.66
N SER A 77 13.86 4.80 -3.75
CA SER A 77 14.01 5.56 -5.00
C SER A 77 13.74 7.07 -4.85
N PHE A 78 13.09 7.51 -3.77
CA PHE A 78 12.84 8.92 -3.45
C PHE A 78 13.75 9.46 -2.34
N ASN A 79 14.88 8.80 -2.04
CA ASN A 79 15.79 9.15 -0.94
C ASN A 79 15.08 9.25 0.43
N GLY A 80 14.05 8.44 0.64
CA GLY A 80 13.26 8.45 1.87
C GLY A 80 12.34 9.67 2.05
N LYS A 81 12.17 10.51 1.01
CA LYS A 81 11.20 11.61 1.05
C LYS A 81 9.79 11.06 0.80
N PRO A 82 8.80 11.46 1.62
CA PRO A 82 7.41 11.14 1.31
C PRO A 82 6.98 11.87 0.05
N PHE A 83 6.28 11.17 -0.83
CA PHE A 83 5.52 11.76 -1.93
C PHE A 83 4.08 11.24 -1.87
N SER A 84 3.17 11.97 -2.51
CA SER A 84 1.76 11.61 -2.56
C SER A 84 1.32 11.41 -3.99
N ARG A 85 0.45 10.42 -4.21
CA ARG A 85 -0.21 10.17 -5.48
C ARG A 85 -1.71 10.12 -5.27
N THR A 86 -2.46 10.41 -6.33
CA THR A 86 -3.90 10.24 -6.36
C THR A 86 -4.26 9.25 -7.46
N PHE A 87 -5.05 8.25 -7.11
CA PHE A 87 -5.56 7.22 -8.02
C PHE A 87 -7.06 7.38 -8.18
N THR A 88 -7.56 7.13 -9.38
CA THR A 88 -9.01 7.07 -9.61
C THR A 88 -9.61 5.81 -8.98
N ALA A 89 -10.94 5.78 -8.82
CA ALA A 89 -11.63 4.59 -8.31
C ALA A 89 -11.33 3.34 -9.16
N GLU A 90 -11.25 3.51 -10.49
CA GLU A 90 -10.94 2.43 -11.43
C GLU A 90 -9.49 1.94 -11.29
N GLN A 91 -8.55 2.84 -11.01
CA GLN A 91 -7.16 2.47 -10.74
C GLN A 91 -7.01 1.80 -9.38
N ALA A 92 -7.70 2.30 -8.37
CA ALA A 92 -7.72 1.73 -7.04
C ALA A 92 -8.27 0.30 -7.04
N ALA A 93 -9.32 0.02 -7.83
CA ALA A 93 -9.87 -1.33 -7.99
C ALA A 93 -8.89 -2.35 -8.62
N GLN A 94 -7.79 -1.90 -9.22
CA GLN A 94 -6.72 -2.77 -9.74
C GLN A 94 -5.58 -2.98 -8.74
N LEU A 95 -5.68 -2.39 -7.55
CA LEU A 95 -4.70 -2.46 -6.47
C LEU A 95 -5.21 -3.33 -5.35
N GLN A 96 -4.33 -3.64 -4.40
CA GLN A 96 -4.64 -4.47 -3.25
C GLN A 96 -4.38 -3.67 -1.99
N PHE A 97 -5.32 -3.73 -1.07
CA PHE A 97 -5.31 -2.98 0.19
C PHE A 97 -5.29 -3.96 1.34
N ILE A 98 -4.34 -3.78 2.25
CA ILE A 98 -4.26 -4.54 3.50
C ILE A 98 -4.95 -3.72 4.58
N HIS A 99 -5.98 -4.31 5.17
CA HIS A 99 -6.83 -3.72 6.19
C HIS A 99 -6.30 -4.06 7.59
N TYR A 100 -6.49 -3.14 8.53
CA TYR A 100 -6.16 -3.29 9.95
C TYR A 100 -7.38 -3.28 10.84
#